data_AF-A0A9E5DT72-F1
#
_entry.id   AF-A0A9E5DT72-F1
#
_cell.length_a   1.000
_cell.length_b   1.000
_cell.length_c   1.000
_cell.angle_alpha   90.00
_cell.angle_beta   90.00
_cell.angle_gamma   90.00
#
_symmetry.space_group_name_H-M   'P 1'
#
loop_
_entity.id
_entity.type
_entity.pdbx_description
1 polymer ?
#
loop_
_entity_poly.entity_id
_entity_poly.type
_entity_poly.pdbx_seq_one_letter_code
_entity_poly.pdbx_strand_id
1 'polypeptide(L)' 'MNAPSPTTRDVLTQTEAEARAGRVSAVAYDLALDLRRGEREYRGDLIATFRQRGAQPLFLDFT' A
#
# COMPACT_ATOMS: atom_id res chain seq x y z
N MET A 1 -19.01 1.42 9.04
CA MET A 1 -17.79 0.80 8.47
C MET A 1 -16.64 1.34 9.31
N ASN A 2 -16.07 0.52 10.20
CA ASN A 2 -15.00 0.97 11.11
C ASN A 2 -13.68 0.96 10.33
N ALA A 3 -13.04 2.13 10.22
CA ALA A 3 -11.67 2.20 9.72
C ALA A 3 -10.75 1.40 10.68
N PRO A 4 -9.80 0.59 10.17
CA PRO A 4 -8.82 -0.04 11.04
C PRO A 4 -8.01 1.07 11.74
N SER A 5 -7.96 1.03 13.06
CA SER A 5 -7.09 1.92 13.85
C SER A 5 -5.64 1.76 13.38
N PRO A 6 -4.87 2.85 13.17
CA PRO A 6 -3.47 2.75 12.80
C PRO A 6 -2.76 1.99 13.93
N THR A 7 -2.40 0.74 13.65
CA THR A 7 -1.60 -0.04 14.58
C THR A 7 -0.24 0.64 14.65
N THR A 8 0.21 0.89 15.87
CA THR A 8 1.56 1.28 16.30
C THR A 8 2.52 1.53 15.14
N ARG A 9 2.88 2.81 14.91
CA ARG A 9 3.96 3.24 13.99
C ARG A 9 4.94 2.09 13.79
N ASP A 10 5.10 1.64 12.55
CA ASP A 10 6.14 0.70 12.13
C ASP A 10 7.51 1.32 12.49
N VAL A 11 7.93 1.21 13.76
CA VAL A 11 9.27 1.59 14.23
C VAL A 11 10.18 0.41 13.90
N LEU A 12 10.41 0.22 12.61
CA LEU A 12 11.33 -0.77 12.12
C LEU A 12 12.74 -0.24 12.29
N THR A 13 13.63 -1.08 12.81
CA THR A 13 15.06 -0.90 12.56
C THR A 13 15.32 -0.98 11.06
N GLN A 14 16.44 -0.40 10.60
CA GLN A 14 16.82 -0.45 9.19
C GLN A 14 16.81 -1.89 8.64
N THR A 15 17.38 -2.84 9.38
CA THR A 15 17.41 -4.26 9.00
C THR A 15 16.01 -4.85 8.83
N GLU A 16 15.07 -4.51 9.71
CA GLU A 16 13.69 -4.99 9.61
C GLU A 16 12.95 -4.38 8.42
N ALA A 17 13.21 -3.11 8.12
CA ALA A 17 12.67 -2.44 6.95
C ALA A 17 13.21 -3.05 5.64
N GLU A 18 14.52 -3.30 5.56
CA GLU A 18 15.15 -3.94 4.41
C GLU A 18 14.64 -5.37 4.22
N ALA A 19 14.55 -6.15 5.30
CA ALA A 19 14.02 -7.50 5.27
C ALA A 19 12.54 -7.53 4.85
N ARG A 20 11.76 -6.49 5.17
CA ARG A 20 10.36 -6.35 4.74
C ARG A 20 10.25 -5.90 3.29
N ALA A 21 11.03 -4.93 2.87
CA ALA A 21 11.08 -4.47 1.48
C ALA A 21 11.46 -5.62 0.53
N GLY A 22 12.43 -6.45 0.92
CA GLY A 22 12.86 -7.61 0.14
C GLY A 22 11.80 -8.72 -0.01
N ARG A 23 10.65 -8.66 0.68
CA ARG A 23 9.56 -9.63 0.51
C ARG A 23 8.65 -9.32 -0.67
N VAL A 24 8.65 -8.08 -1.16
CA VAL A 24 7.76 -7.64 -2.23
C VAL A 24 8.59 -7.36 -3.47
N SER A 25 8.17 -7.89 -4.61
CA SER A 25 8.88 -7.69 -5.88
C SER A 25 7.90 -7.66 -7.05
N ALA A 26 8.40 -7.26 -8.23
CA ALA A 26 7.62 -7.19 -9.46
C ALA A 26 6.31 -6.41 -9.28
N VAL A 27 6.42 -5.24 -8.66
CA VAL A 27 5.27 -4.39 -8.35
C VAL A 27 4.79 -3.68 -9.62
N ALA A 28 3.50 -3.78 -9.89
CA ALA A 28 2.81 -3.10 -10.97
C ALA A 28 1.52 -2.46 -10.44
N TYR A 29 1.15 -1.33 -11.04
CA TYR A 29 -0.03 -0.57 -10.66
C TYR A 29 -0.83 -0.21 -11.91
N ASP A 30 -2.13 -0.48 -11.86
CA ASP A 30 -3.11 0.09 -12.78
C ASP A 30 -3.96 1.10 -12.01
N LEU A 31 -4.00 2.34 -12.51
CA LEU A 31 -4.78 3.43 -11.94
C LEU A 31 -5.81 3.92 -12.94
N ALA A 32 -7.08 3.88 -12.55
CA ALA A 32 -8.18 4.48 -13.30
C ALA A 32 -8.74 5.64 -12.46
N LEU A 33 -8.58 6.88 -12.94
CA LEU A 33 -9.03 8.08 -12.22
C LEU A 33 -10.09 8.85 -13.03
N ASP A 34 -11.16 9.26 -12.35
CA ASP A 34 -12.16 10.19 -12.86
C ASP A 34 -11.76 11.62 -12.46
N LEU A 35 -11.39 12.42 -13.46
CA LEU A 35 -10.99 13.81 -13.28
C LEU A 35 -12.16 14.74 -13.60
N ARG A 36 -12.71 15.37 -12.57
CA ARG A 36 -13.84 16.30 -12.70
C ARG A 36 -13.41 17.73 -12.44
N ARG A 37 -13.86 18.64 -13.30
CA ARG A 37 -13.53 20.07 -13.17
C ARG A 37 -14.08 20.63 -11.86
N GLY A 38 -13.20 21.27 -11.08
CA GLY A 38 -13.57 21.94 -9.82
C GLY A 38 -13.53 21.06 -8.59
N GLU A 39 -13.33 19.74 -8.75
CA GLU A 39 -13.12 18.82 -7.63
C GLU A 39 -11.68 18.89 -7.14
N ARG A 40 -11.51 18.86 -5.81
CA ARG A 40 -10.19 18.87 -5.16
C ARG A 40 -9.60 17.46 -5.01
N GLU A 41 -10.44 16.44 -5.07
CA GLU A 41 -10.08 15.05 -4.84
C GLU A 41 -10.32 14.20 -6.09
N TYR A 42 -9.48 13.19 -6.28
CA TYR A 42 -9.65 12.20 -7.35
C TYR A 42 -10.44 11.02 -6.83
N ARG A 43 -11.32 10.49 -7.68
CA ARG A 43 -12.03 9.24 -7.43
C ARG A 43 -11.68 8.23 -8.51
N GLY A 44 -11.63 6.96 -8.15
CA GLY A 44 -11.22 5.94 -9.08
C GLY A 44 -10.80 4.65 -8.40
N ASP A 45 -10.20 3.78 -9.19
CA ASP A 45 -9.76 2.45 -8.80
C ASP A 45 -8.24 2.33 -8.90
N LEU A 46 -7.65 1.61 -7.95
CA LEU A 46 -6.24 1.21 -7.96
C LEU A 46 -6.16 -0.31 -7.82
N ILE A 47 -5.47 -0.94 -8.77
CA ILE A 47 -5.12 -2.36 -8.72
C ILE A 47 -3.61 -2.45 -8.56
N ALA A 48 -3.16 -2.96 -7.42
CA ALA A 48 -1.75 -3.25 -7.16
C ALA A 48 -1.49 -4.75 -7.31
N THR A 49 -0.58 -5.11 -8.21
CA THR A 49 -0.12 -6.49 -8.38
C THR A 49 1.33 -6.59 -7.95
N PHE A 50 1.66 -7.59 -7.13
CA PHE A 50 3.03 -7.82 -6.68
C PHE A 50 3.26 -9.30 -6.36
N ARG A 51 4.52 -9.70 -6.36
CA ARG A 51 4.95 -11.01 -5.86
C ARG A 51 5.36 -10.88 -4.40
N GLN A 52 4.74 -11.69 -3.55
CA GLN A 52 5.09 -11.82 -2.14
C GLN A 52 5.96 -13.06 -1.92
N ARG A 53 7.08 -12.88 -1.23
CA ARG A 53 7.92 -13.97 -0.73
C ARG A 53 7.57 -14.29 0.73
N GLY A 54 7.22 -15.54 0.98
CA GLY A 54 6.85 -16.04 2.31
C GLY A 54 5.39 -15.77 2.68
N ALA A 55 4.93 -16.35 3.79
CA ALA A 55 3.52 -16.32 4.22
C ALA A 55 3.22 -15.30 5.33
N GLN A 56 4.18 -14.41 5.64
CA GLN A 56 3.99 -13.41 6.69
C GLN A 56 2.97 -12.34 6.26
N PRO A 57 2.21 -11.75 7.20
CA PRO A 57 1.27 -10.68 6.86
C PRO A 57 1.94 -9.52 6.11
N LEU A 58 1.21 -8.99 5.12
CA LEU A 58 1.57 -7.77 4.41
C LEU A 58 0.52 -6.71 4.71
N PHE A 59 0.98 -5.48 4.92
CA PHE A 59 0.11 -4.33 5.16
C PHE A 59 0.29 -3.34 4.02
N LEU A 60 -0.84 -2.87 3.49
CA LEU A 60 -0.91 -1.74 2.57
C LEU A 60 -1.27 -0.50 3.39
N ASP A 61 -0.47 0.55 3.26
CA ASP A 61 -0.74 1.83 3.89
C ASP A 61 -1.43 2.74 2.86
N PHE A 62 -2.54 3.35 3.28
CA PHE A 62 -3.37 4.25 2.48
C PHE A 62 -3.48 5.65 3.11
N THR A 63 -2.58 5.98 4.05
CA THR A 63 -2.58 7.26 4.77
C THR A 63 -2.08 8.44 3.95
#